data_AF-A0A3A1WZK3-F1
#
_entry.id   AF-A0A3A1WZK3-F1
#
_cell.length_a   1.000
_cell.length_b   1.000
_cell.length_c   1.000
_cell.angle_alpha   90.00
_cell.angle_beta   90.00
_cell.angle_gamma   90.00
#
_symmetry.space_group_name_H-M   'P 1'
#
loop_
_entity.id
_entity.type
_entity.pdbx_description
1 polymer ?
#
loop_
_entity_poly.entity_id
_entity_poly.type
_entity_poly.pdbx_seq_one_letter_code
_entity_poly.pdbx_strand_id
1 'polypeptide(L)'
;MAKRSKKYREAAEKIDRNNLYTPAEAIALLQSMPKHAFDESVEAVMRLNVDPRKADQLVRGVVNLPNGTGKTAKVLVFARGPKATEAQEAGADIV
;
A
#
# COMPACT_ATOMS: atom_id res chain seq x y z
N MET A 1 -23.47 -3.07 15.37
CA MET A 1 -22.11 -3.21 14.80
C MET A 1 -21.87 -4.69 14.47
N ALA A 2 -21.36 -5.00 13.27
CA ALA A 2 -21.06 -6.38 12.91
C ALA A 2 -19.96 -6.97 13.80
N LYS A 3 -20.13 -8.22 14.22
CA LYS A 3 -19.16 -8.95 15.04
C LYS A 3 -17.88 -9.19 14.23
N ARG A 4 -16.71 -8.80 14.79
CA ARG A 4 -15.40 -9.04 14.16
C ARG A 4 -15.07 -10.53 14.10
N SER A 5 -14.28 -10.94 13.11
CA SER A 5 -13.84 -12.33 12.94
C SER A 5 -12.97 -12.80 14.11
N LYS A 6 -12.82 -14.12 14.26
CA LYS A 6 -11.95 -14.71 15.30
C LYS A 6 -10.50 -14.26 15.15
N LYS A 7 -9.94 -14.39 13.94
CA LYS A 7 -8.56 -13.97 13.61
C LYS A 7 -8.31 -12.49 13.88
N TYR A 8 -9.28 -11.62 13.58
CA TYR A 8 -9.15 -10.19 13.87
C TYR A 8 -9.00 -9.92 15.37
N ARG A 9 -9.78 -10.61 16.21
CA ARG A 9 -9.73 -10.43 17.66
C ARG A 9 -8.40 -10.94 18.23
N GLU A 10 -7.96 -12.12 17.81
CA GLU A 10 -6.65 -12.69 18.19
C GLU A 10 -5.48 -11.77 17.79
N ALA A 11 -5.54 -11.12 16.62
CA ALA A 11 -4.54 -10.15 16.21
C ALA A 11 -4.58 -8.87 17.06
N ALA A 12 -5.77 -8.35 17.33
CA ALA A 12 -5.97 -7.12 18.11
C ALA A 12 -5.49 -7.27 19.57
N GLU A 13 -5.61 -8.46 20.16
CA GLU A 13 -5.13 -8.75 21.52
C GLU A 13 -3.60 -8.67 21.65
N LYS A 14 -2.85 -8.84 20.55
CA LYS A 14 -1.39 -8.73 20.55
C LYS A 14 -0.88 -7.29 20.50
N ILE A 15 -1.76 -6.31 20.25
CA ILE A 15 -1.39 -4.91 20.06
C ILE A 15 -1.58 -4.17 21.38
N ASP A 16 -0.49 -3.64 21.94
CA ASP A 16 -0.56 -2.65 23.01
C ASP A 16 -0.72 -1.26 22.39
N ARG A 17 -1.84 -0.60 22.68
CA ARG A 17 -2.17 0.73 22.14
C ARG A 17 -1.36 1.86 22.79
N ASN A 18 -0.76 1.61 23.96
CA ASN A 18 0.04 2.60 24.66
C ASN A 18 1.53 2.50 24.31
N ASN A 19 1.94 1.40 23.66
CA ASN A 19 3.32 1.21 23.26
C ASN A 19 3.60 1.85 21.89
N LEU A 20 4.72 2.57 21.80
CA LEU A 20 5.23 3.10 20.54
C LEU A 20 6.26 2.14 19.97
N TYR A 21 5.79 1.25 19.10
CA TYR A 21 6.65 0.28 18.41
C TYR A 21 7.59 0.99 17.42
N THR A 22 8.85 0.56 17.40
CA THR A 22 9.74 0.87 16.29
C THR A 22 9.28 0.17 15.00
N PRO A 23 9.70 0.63 13.80
CA PRO A 23 9.33 -0.02 12.55
C PRO A 23 9.67 -1.52 12.50
N ALA A 24 10.82 -1.91 13.05
CA ALA A 24 11.25 -3.31 13.06
C ALA A 24 10.35 -4.17 13.98
N GLU A 25 10.02 -3.67 15.16
CA GLU A 25 9.12 -4.35 16.10
C GLU A 25 7.70 -4.46 15.54
N ALA A 26 7.20 -3.41 14.88
CA ALA A 26 5.89 -3.42 14.24
C ALA A 26 5.82 -4.49 13.13
N ILE A 27 6.86 -4.62 12.30
CA ILE A 27 6.93 -5.66 11.26
C ILE A 27 6.99 -7.06 11.88
N ALA A 28 7.80 -7.27 12.92
CA ALA A 28 7.87 -8.55 13.62
C ALA A 28 6.52 -8.92 14.25
N LEU A 29 5.82 -7.94 14.83
CA LEU A 29 4.50 -8.12 15.40
C LEU A 29 3.48 -8.54 14.33
N LEU A 30 3.45 -7.85 13.18
CA LEU A 30 2.60 -8.19 12.04
C LEU A 30 2.83 -9.62 11.56
N GLN A 31 4.10 -10.05 11.43
CA GLN A 31 4.44 -11.41 11.02
C GLN A 31 4.00 -12.49 12.01
N SER A 32 3.81 -12.14 13.29
CA SER A 32 3.33 -13.04 14.33
C SER A 32 1.80 -13.22 14.34
N MET A 33 1.04 -12.40 13.60
CA MET A 33 -0.42 -12.43 13.58
C MET A 33 -0.96 -13.67 12.84
N PRO A 34 -2.20 -14.09 13.10
CA PRO A 34 -2.80 -15.21 12.38
C PRO A 34 -2.87 -14.95 10.87
N LYS A 35 -2.16 -15.76 10.09
CA LYS A 35 -2.11 -15.61 8.63
C LYS A 35 -3.47 -15.84 7.97
N HIS A 36 -3.70 -15.12 6.88
CA HIS A 36 -4.78 -15.38 5.95
C HIS A 36 -4.31 -16.30 4.80
N ALA A 37 -5.25 -16.86 4.05
CA ALA A 37 -4.96 -17.82 2.96
C ALA A 37 -4.56 -17.14 1.65
N PHE A 38 -4.26 -15.84 1.69
CA PHE A 38 -3.90 -15.01 0.54
C PHE A 38 -2.72 -14.11 0.91
N ASP A 39 -2.07 -13.53 -0.09
CA ASP A 39 -0.95 -12.61 0.13
C ASP A 39 -1.44 -11.27 0.71
N GLU A 40 -1.06 -11.04 1.96
CA GLU A 40 -1.44 -9.86 2.72
C GLU A 40 -0.65 -8.63 2.26
N SER A 41 -1.30 -7.46 2.30
CA SER A 41 -0.66 -6.17 2.01
C SER A 41 -0.51 -5.38 3.30
N VAL A 42 0.66 -4.77 3.49
CA VAL A 42 0.93 -3.90 4.63
C VAL A 42 0.69 -2.45 4.21
N GLU A 43 -0.12 -1.74 4.98
CA GLU A 43 -0.41 -0.33 4.76
C GLU A 43 0.09 0.50 5.96
N ALA A 44 0.63 1.68 5.68
CA ALA A 44 1.01 2.66 6.69
C ALA A 44 -0.02 3.80 6.70
N VAL A 45 -0.67 4.02 7.85
CA VAL A 45 -1.66 5.08 8.01
C VAL A 45 -1.03 6.22 8.80
N MET A 46 -1.04 7.41 8.23
CA MET A 46 -0.47 8.61 8.83
C MET A 46 -1.54 9.67 8.99
N ARG A 47 -1.64 10.25 10.18
CA ARG A 47 -2.49 11.43 10.43
C ARG A 47 -1.67 12.68 10.13
N LEU A 48 -2.07 13.39 9.08
CA LEU A 48 -1.49 14.68 8.71
C LEU A 48 -2.32 15.82 9.29
N ASN A 49 -1.70 16.99 9.51
CA ASN A 49 -2.37 18.18 10.01
C ASN A 49 -2.70 19.16 8.87
N VAL A 50 -3.28 18.65 7.79
CA VAL A 50 -3.66 19.41 6.58
C VAL A 50 -5.17 19.63 6.52
N ASP A 51 -5.63 20.76 5.98
CA ASP A 51 -7.04 21.00 5.67
C ASP A 51 -7.33 20.61 4.20
N PRO A 52 -8.02 19.49 3.94
CA PRO A 52 -8.27 19.02 2.58
C PRO A 52 -9.21 19.93 1.77
N ARG A 53 -9.86 20.93 2.41
CA ARG A 53 -10.69 21.93 1.72
C ARG A 53 -9.85 23.02 1.06
N LYS A 54 -8.58 23.15 1.44
CA LYS A 54 -7.61 24.11 0.88
C LYS A 54 -6.74 23.41 -0.15
N ALA A 55 -6.84 23.84 -1.41
CA ALA A 55 -6.18 23.16 -2.53
C ALA A 55 -4.64 23.13 -2.41
N ASP A 56 -4.04 24.14 -1.78
CA ASP A 56 -2.61 24.25 -1.50
C ASP A 56 -2.11 23.28 -0.42
N GLN A 57 -3.01 22.69 0.37
CA GLN A 57 -2.70 21.72 1.42
C GLN A 57 -2.99 20.27 1.02
N LEU A 58 -3.50 20.05 -0.20
CA LEU A 58 -3.77 18.71 -0.70
C LEU A 58 -2.46 17.98 -1.01
N VAL A 59 -2.22 16.85 -0.34
CA VAL A 59 -1.05 16.00 -0.58
C VAL A 59 -1.43 14.90 -1.57
N ARG A 60 -0.92 14.99 -2.79
CA ARG A 60 -1.01 13.92 -3.80
C ARG A 60 0.36 13.73 -4.43
N GLY A 61 0.94 12.55 -4.22
CA GLY A 61 2.26 12.22 -4.74
C GLY A 61 2.39 10.73 -5.03
N VAL A 62 3.47 10.39 -5.71
CA VAL A 62 3.90 9.02 -5.95
C VAL A 62 5.31 8.87 -5.37
N VAL A 63 5.61 7.71 -4.83
CA VAL A 63 6.94 7.38 -4.34
C VAL A 63 7.34 6.02 -4.87
N ASN A 64 8.58 5.91 -5.35
CA ASN A 64 9.14 4.63 -5.74
C ASN A 64 9.68 3.93 -4.49
N LEU A 65 9.15 2.75 -4.20
CA LEU A 65 9.68 1.93 -3.12
C LEU A 65 11.00 1.28 -3.56
N PRO A 66 12.07 1.32 -2.74
CA PRO A 66 13.39 0.81 -3.13
C PRO A 66 13.39 -0.69 -3.43
N ASN A 67 12.48 -1.45 -2.80
CA ASN A 67 12.32 -2.89 -3.01
C ASN A 67 11.09 -3.22 -3.89
N GLY A 68 10.51 -2.22 -4.55
CA GLY A 68 9.26 -2.37 -5.28
C GLY A 68 8.04 -2.62 -4.37
N THR A 69 6.89 -2.89 -4.99
CA THR A 69 5.62 -3.17 -4.30
C THR A 69 5.34 -4.67 -4.14
N GLY A 70 6.25 -5.53 -4.59
CA GLY A 70 6.07 -6.98 -4.59
C GLY A 70 5.01 -7.49 -5.59
N LYS A 71 4.41 -6.59 -6.39
CA LYS A 71 3.46 -6.93 -7.47
C LYS A 71 4.01 -6.48 -8.81
N THR A 72 3.96 -7.35 -9.81
CA THR A 72 4.28 -6.99 -11.19
C THR A 72 3.18 -6.09 -11.73
N ALA A 73 3.49 -4.81 -11.96
CA ALA A 73 2.57 -3.89 -12.63
C ALA A 73 2.46 -4.29 -14.11
N LYS A 74 1.23 -4.40 -14.61
CA LYS A 74 0.96 -4.49 -16.05
C LYS A 74 0.57 -3.10 -16.55
N VAL A 75 1.29 -2.60 -17.55
CA VAL A 75 1.13 -1.25 -18.10
C VAL A 75 0.45 -1.35 -19.45
N LEU A 76 -0.77 -0.82 -19.53
CA LEU A 76 -1.49 -0.59 -20.78
C LEU A 76 -1.44 0.89 -21.12
N VAL A 77 -0.99 1.21 -22.33
CA VAL A 77 -0.85 2.58 -22.82
C VAL A 77 -1.88 2.83 -23.92
N PHE A 78 -2.59 3.95 -23.87
CA PHE A 78 -3.44 4.39 -24.99
C PHE A 78 -2.69 5.46 -25.80
N ALA A 79 -2.14 5.09 -26.95
CA ALA A 79 -1.43 6.00 -27.85
C ALA A 79 -1.75 5.74 -29.32
N ARG A 80 -1.49 6.72 -30.19
CA ARG A 80 -1.68 6.61 -31.65
C ARG A 80 -0.45 7.10 -32.39
N GLY A 81 -0.19 6.51 -33.56
CA GLY A 81 0.92 6.92 -34.42
C GLY A 81 2.29 6.70 -33.76
N PRO A 82 3.25 7.62 -33.92
CA PRO A 82 4.62 7.45 -33.42
C PRO A 82 4.72 7.18 -31.91
N LYS A 83 3.82 7.79 -31.12
CA LYS A 83 3.72 7.60 -29.67
C LYS A 83 3.37 6.16 -29.26
N ALA A 84 2.67 5.42 -30.12
CA ALA A 84 2.36 4.01 -29.89
C ALA A 84 3.62 3.15 -30.06
N THR A 85 4.41 3.41 -31.10
CA THR A 85 5.69 2.74 -31.32
C THR A 85 6.67 3.03 -30.19
N GLU A 86 6.79 4.29 -29.77
CA GLU A 86 7.61 4.69 -28.61
C GLU A 86 7.18 3.96 -27.32
N ALA A 87 5.87 3.81 -27.08
CA ALA A 87 5.35 3.11 -25.91
C ALA A 87 5.64 1.60 -25.96
N GLN A 88 5.57 1.00 -27.15
CA GLN A 88 5.89 -0.41 -27.35
C GLN A 88 7.39 -0.68 -27.14
N GLU A 89 8.26 0.18 -27.67
CA GLU A 89 9.71 0.11 -27.47
C GLU A 89 10.13 0.37 -26.01
N ALA A 90 9.41 1.23 -25.30
CA ALA A 90 9.65 1.50 -23.88
C ALA A 90 9.21 0.36 -22.94
N GLY A 91 8.58 -0.70 -23.48
CA GLY A 91 8.22 -1.89 -22.72
C GLY A 91 6.82 -1.88 -22.11
N ALA A 92 5.86 -1.18 -22.72
CA ALA A 92 4.45 -1.35 -22.36
C ALA A 92 3.96 -2.77 -22.67
N ASP A 93 3.17 -3.37 -21.77
CA ASP A 93 2.62 -4.71 -21.98
C ASP A 93 1.55 -4.73 -23.08
N ILE A 94 0.81 -3.62 -23.23
CA ILE A 94 -0.27 -3.44 -24.21
C ILE A 94 -0.28 -1.98 -24.68
N VAL A 95 -0.46 -1.74 -25.99
CA VAL A 95 -0.52 -0.41 -26.64
C VAL A 95 -1.73 -0.32 -27.58
#